data_AF-A0A101JN14-F1
#
_entry.id   AF-A0A101JN14-F1
#
_cell.length_a   1.000
_cell.length_b   1.000
_cell.length_c   1.000
_cell.angle_alpha   90.00
_cell.angle_beta   90.00
_cell.angle_gamma   90.00
#
_symmetry.space_group_name_H-M   'P 1'
#
loop_
_entity.id
_entity.type
_entity.pdbx_description
1 polymer ?
#
loop_
_entity_poly.entity_id
_entity_poly.type
_entity_poly.pdbx_seq_one_letter_code
_entity_poly.pdbx_strand_id
1 'polypeptide(L)'
;MQRPMAVATIATAVVLLAGCSGSNDDKSDSTSESGGSTKASAPAVASFDPPKAFVAMSAFGVERTEKDSQYTLQAGMVGQTSLISGLTGVTGRNIAAHGQPWTVPSVAAPTTETVDATAPMGVQLDGKDVVAIAYVQNDKGNGTQKAKGQVVFQWLNATDGKKVAEVTADLTPALGAGQGGDNVVSQAYDAATGQIVVGVGAAGEEAANKGGEVFTVYADPKTQKSTVIPFVTPAGVLNGVVAGAKGRNLEGAGDGTIVIADGTTGKITKQTSTKQDYLNPAGSGSKRAYLASNSYEGNDKYNNVLYSVDYASGAVVQTKLQVVDDQVSTATCWGDQAKAVVCTSGTSGASGGKEIIGFDDTTGKKTWGYTGKSASRLVPAVTAAFHGVVYAQSEVQPVLMDAATGADIRTPSATSMPSFSKDPSTTNGSDMSLYDGKLRSPTAVTQYGGAYLQAPGGSNYDLQSVLIAMAPTA
;
A
#
# COMPACT_ATOMS: atom_id res chain seq x y z
N MET A 1 4.00 27.24 50.67
CA MET A 1 5.24 27.18 51.48
C MET A 1 6.22 26.23 50.81
N GLN A 2 7.43 26.72 50.57
CA GLN A 2 8.72 26.05 50.30
C GLN A 2 8.76 24.69 49.56
N ARG A 3 9.02 24.80 48.25
CA ARG A 3 10.11 24.26 47.39
C ARG A 3 11.06 23.10 47.85
N PRO A 4 11.71 22.42 46.87
CA PRO A 4 12.03 20.99 46.82
C PRO A 4 13.51 20.65 47.08
N MET A 5 13.85 19.35 47.12
CA MET A 5 15.24 18.86 47.00
C MET A 5 15.50 18.22 45.63
N ALA A 6 16.48 18.78 44.93
CA ALA A 6 17.18 18.18 43.81
C ALA A 6 18.45 17.49 44.34
N VAL A 7 18.84 16.37 43.76
CA VAL A 7 20.17 15.78 43.94
C VAL A 7 20.87 15.79 42.60
N ALA A 8 21.94 16.57 42.54
CA ALA A 8 22.92 16.60 41.46
C ALA A 8 24.15 15.81 41.90
N THR A 9 24.72 15.01 41.00
CA THR A 9 26.02 14.35 41.18
C THR A 9 26.94 14.80 40.06
N ILE A 10 28.10 15.34 40.44
CA ILE A 10 29.13 15.93 39.58
C ILE A 10 30.43 15.09 39.69
N ALA A 11 31.05 14.89 38.53
CA ALA A 11 32.48 14.73 38.19
C ALA A 11 33.33 13.62 38.83
N THR A 12 34.13 12.95 37.98
CA THR A 12 35.56 13.29 37.81
C THR A 12 36.16 12.65 36.54
N ALA A 13 37.07 13.39 35.90
CA ALA A 13 37.92 12.97 34.79
C ALA A 13 39.39 13.08 35.22
N VAL A 14 40.23 12.08 34.90
CA VAL A 14 41.72 12.10 34.84
C VAL A 14 42.09 10.90 33.91
N VAL A 15 42.64 11.00 32.70
CA VAL A 15 43.91 11.58 32.16
C VAL A 15 45.08 10.56 32.15
N LEU A 16 45.48 10.20 30.91
CA LEU A 16 46.84 10.11 30.33
C LEU A 16 47.68 8.81 30.22
N LEU A 17 48.46 8.85 29.10
CA LEU A 17 49.70 8.16 28.68
C LEU A 17 49.57 6.81 27.95
N ALA A 18 50.37 6.45 26.93
CA ALA A 18 51.33 7.08 26.01
C ALA A 18 51.96 5.96 25.14
N GLY A 19 52.55 6.31 23.98
CA GLY A 19 53.58 5.52 23.27
C GLY A 19 53.15 5.05 21.87
N CYS A 20 53.40 5.75 20.76
CA CYS A 20 54.66 6.12 20.06
C CYS A 20 55.51 4.95 19.53
N SER A 21 55.50 4.77 18.21
CA SER A 21 56.68 4.57 17.32
C SER A 21 56.16 4.38 15.88
N GLY A 22 56.65 4.98 14.79
CA GLY A 22 57.74 5.91 14.47
C GLY A 22 57.60 6.19 12.95
N SER A 23 57.75 7.44 12.51
CA SER A 23 58.96 7.99 11.86
C SER A 23 59.05 7.74 10.34
N ASN A 24 58.71 8.76 9.52
CA ASN A 24 59.69 9.63 8.83
C ASN A 24 59.05 10.47 7.70
N ASP A 25 59.10 11.79 7.91
CA ASP A 25 59.55 12.90 7.02
C ASP A 25 59.35 12.79 5.50
N ASP A 26 58.62 13.74 4.87
CA ASP A 26 59.20 15.03 4.44
C ASP A 26 58.16 16.02 3.85
N LYS A 27 58.48 17.31 4.03
CA LYS A 27 58.05 18.61 3.41
C LYS A 27 57.20 18.57 2.12
N SER A 28 56.31 19.52 1.78
CA SER A 28 56.12 20.94 2.15
C SER A 28 54.86 21.52 1.46
N ASP A 29 54.41 22.67 1.97
CA ASP A 29 53.65 23.76 1.34
C ASP A 29 52.10 23.72 1.16
N SER A 30 51.51 24.65 1.92
CA SER A 30 50.28 25.44 1.74
C SER A 30 49.41 25.21 0.51
N THR A 31 48.09 25.11 0.72
CA THR A 31 47.08 26.15 0.40
C THR A 31 45.69 25.70 0.92
N SER A 32 44.92 26.65 1.43
CA SER A 32 43.54 26.51 1.92
C SER A 32 42.59 25.92 0.88
N GLU A 33 41.68 25.02 1.28
CA GLU A 33 40.38 24.88 0.61
C GLU A 33 39.30 24.27 1.52
N SER A 34 38.11 24.84 1.36
CA SER A 34 36.83 24.54 2.00
C SER A 34 36.46 23.05 1.91
N GLY A 35 36.48 22.33 3.03
CA GLY A 35 36.00 20.94 3.13
C GLY A 35 34.56 20.86 3.63
N GLY A 36 33.61 20.76 2.70
CA GLY A 36 32.18 20.65 2.97
C GLY A 36 31.81 19.45 3.83
N SER A 37 30.86 19.69 4.74
CA SER A 37 30.10 18.67 5.46
C SER A 37 29.49 17.68 4.46
N THR A 38 30.10 16.49 4.36
CA THR A 38 29.52 15.34 3.67
C THR A 38 28.27 14.90 4.43
N LYS A 39 27.12 15.33 3.92
CA LYS A 39 25.81 14.74 4.20
C LYS A 39 25.95 13.22 4.05
N ALA A 40 25.71 12.48 5.12
CA ALA A 40 25.63 11.03 5.07
C ALA A 40 24.58 10.63 4.03
N SER A 41 25.04 10.06 2.92
CA SER A 41 24.19 9.45 1.90
C SER A 41 23.44 8.30 2.56
N ALA A 42 22.11 8.26 2.38
CA ALA A 42 21.33 7.09 2.76
C ALA A 42 21.95 5.83 2.12
N PRO A 43 21.95 4.67 2.79
CA PRO A 43 22.52 3.44 2.25
C PRO A 43 21.90 3.15 0.88
N ALA A 44 22.73 2.82 -0.11
CA ALA A 44 22.25 2.33 -1.39
C ALA A 44 21.46 1.05 -1.14
N VAL A 45 20.16 1.06 -1.47
CA VAL A 45 19.32 -0.14 -1.45
C VAL A 45 19.99 -1.16 -2.37
N ALA A 46 20.25 -2.37 -1.87
CA ALA A 46 20.75 -3.45 -2.69
C ALA A 46 19.84 -3.61 -3.91
N SER A 47 20.43 -3.52 -5.10
CA SER A 47 19.74 -3.74 -6.37
C SER A 47 19.41 -5.22 -6.49
N PHE A 48 18.32 -5.65 -5.86
CA PHE A 48 17.78 -6.99 -6.04
C PHE A 48 17.16 -7.10 -7.43
N ASP A 49 17.51 -8.15 -8.18
CA ASP A 49 16.80 -8.47 -9.41
C ASP A 49 15.40 -8.98 -9.03
N PRO A 50 14.31 -8.30 -9.39
CA PRO A 50 12.96 -8.75 -9.06
C PRO A 50 12.67 -10.13 -9.69
N PRO A 51 11.83 -10.97 -9.04
CA PRO A 51 11.45 -12.27 -9.59
C PRO A 51 10.81 -12.18 -10.98
N LYS A 52 11.37 -12.89 -11.97
CA LYS A 52 10.87 -12.90 -13.37
C LYS A 52 10.08 -14.15 -13.73
N ALA A 53 9.95 -15.09 -12.81
CA ALA A 53 9.15 -16.28 -12.96
C ALA A 53 8.81 -16.84 -11.59
N PHE A 54 7.67 -17.52 -11.52
CA PHE A 54 7.13 -18.06 -10.29
C PHE A 54 6.69 -19.50 -10.48
N VAL A 55 6.77 -20.26 -9.39
CA VAL A 55 6.09 -21.54 -9.24
C VAL A 55 5.20 -21.49 -7.99
N ALA A 56 3.99 -22.01 -8.10
CA ALA A 56 3.13 -22.21 -6.93
C ALA A 56 3.82 -23.20 -5.97
N MET A 57 4.07 -22.77 -4.74
CA MET A 57 4.73 -23.59 -3.72
C MET A 57 3.76 -24.13 -2.68
N SER A 58 2.75 -23.33 -2.35
CA SER A 58 1.80 -23.68 -1.30
C SER A 58 0.44 -23.10 -1.62
N ALA A 59 -0.59 -23.88 -1.32
CA ALA A 59 -1.98 -23.46 -1.33
C ALA A 59 -2.54 -23.63 0.08
N PHE A 60 -3.15 -22.58 0.62
CA PHE A 60 -3.73 -22.57 1.96
C PHE A 60 -5.22 -22.28 1.88
N GLY A 61 -6.03 -23.23 2.35
CA GLY A 61 -7.47 -23.04 2.47
C GLY A 61 -7.78 -21.95 3.51
N VAL A 62 -8.71 -21.07 3.17
CA VAL A 62 -9.22 -20.03 4.06
C VAL A 62 -10.62 -20.44 4.46
N GLU A 63 -10.81 -20.74 5.74
CA GLU A 63 -12.11 -21.16 6.27
C GLU A 63 -13.15 -20.07 6.06
N ARG A 64 -14.39 -20.47 5.75
CA ARG A 64 -15.50 -19.54 5.68
C ARG A 64 -15.84 -19.02 7.07
N THR A 65 -16.02 -17.71 7.16
CA THR A 65 -16.62 -17.05 8.32
C THR A 65 -17.90 -16.36 7.88
N GLU A 66 -18.82 -16.07 8.80
CA GLU A 66 -20.05 -15.32 8.47
C GLU A 66 -19.77 -13.88 8.04
N LYS A 67 -18.57 -13.36 8.36
CA LYS A 67 -18.18 -11.97 8.11
C LYS A 67 -17.35 -11.81 6.84
N ASP A 68 -16.59 -12.84 6.47
CA ASP A 68 -15.68 -12.78 5.33
C ASP A 68 -16.29 -13.41 4.08
N SER A 69 -16.05 -12.76 2.94
CA SER A 69 -16.34 -13.31 1.62
C SER A 69 -15.12 -13.18 0.71
N GLN A 70 -15.18 -13.78 -0.48
CA GLN A 70 -14.09 -13.67 -1.47
C GLN A 70 -13.79 -12.23 -1.88
N TYR A 71 -14.69 -11.28 -1.61
CA TYR A 71 -14.54 -9.86 -1.93
C TYR A 71 -13.94 -9.05 -0.77
N THR A 72 -14.04 -9.54 0.47
CA THR A 72 -13.44 -8.88 1.65
C THR A 72 -12.03 -9.39 1.92
N LEU A 73 -11.70 -10.59 1.46
CA LEU A 73 -10.37 -11.17 1.63
C LEU A 73 -9.35 -10.48 0.72
N GLN A 74 -8.21 -10.13 1.30
CA GLN A 74 -7.09 -9.50 0.59
C GLN A 74 -5.81 -10.30 0.83
N ALA A 75 -5.05 -10.56 -0.24
CA ALA A 75 -3.73 -11.18 -0.13
C ALA A 75 -2.64 -10.11 -0.01
N GLY A 76 -1.58 -10.44 0.73
CA GLY A 76 -0.36 -9.64 0.82
C GLY A 76 0.88 -10.52 0.96
N MET A 77 2.04 -9.89 0.93
CA MET A 77 3.31 -10.57 1.21
C MET A 77 4.32 -9.59 1.82
N VAL A 78 5.01 -10.01 2.88
CA VAL A 78 6.05 -9.24 3.57
C VAL A 78 7.22 -10.15 3.88
N GLY A 79 8.40 -9.85 3.33
CA GLY A 79 9.52 -10.77 3.37
C GLY A 79 9.12 -12.14 2.81
N GLN A 80 9.38 -13.21 3.56
CA GLN A 80 8.97 -14.58 3.23
C GLN A 80 7.56 -14.93 3.73
N THR A 81 6.79 -13.99 4.26
CA THR A 81 5.47 -14.28 4.82
C THR A 81 4.38 -13.91 3.82
N SER A 82 3.64 -14.92 3.37
CA SER A 82 2.35 -14.74 2.70
C SER A 82 1.27 -14.38 3.72
N LEU A 83 0.39 -13.46 3.34
CA LEU A 83 -0.61 -12.89 4.23
C LEU A 83 -1.99 -12.99 3.59
N ILE A 84 -2.98 -13.19 4.45
CA ILE A 84 -4.38 -12.96 4.11
C ILE A 84 -5.04 -12.17 5.23
N SER A 85 -5.74 -11.10 4.86
CA SER A 85 -6.59 -10.34 5.78
C SER A 85 -8.05 -10.40 5.37
N GLY A 86 -8.91 -10.21 6.37
CA GLY A 86 -10.35 -10.03 6.23
C GLY A 86 -10.89 -9.27 7.45
N LEU A 87 -12.21 -9.27 7.61
CA LEU A 87 -12.90 -8.58 8.71
C LEU A 87 -12.63 -9.23 10.07
N THR A 88 -12.23 -10.49 10.11
CA THR A 88 -11.93 -11.22 11.34
C THR A 88 -10.49 -11.06 11.83
N GLY A 89 -9.57 -10.62 10.98
CA GLY A 89 -8.16 -10.46 11.34
C GLY A 89 -7.22 -10.63 10.16
N VAL A 90 -5.95 -10.91 10.48
CA VAL A 90 -4.91 -11.21 9.51
C VAL A 90 -4.16 -12.48 9.91
N THR A 91 -3.94 -13.36 8.94
CA THR A 91 -3.18 -14.60 9.11
C THR A 91 -1.94 -14.54 8.25
N GLY A 92 -0.79 -14.89 8.84
CA GLY A 92 0.48 -14.97 8.13
C GLY A 92 1.09 -16.36 8.17
N ARG A 93 1.75 -16.71 7.05
CA ARG A 93 2.43 -17.99 6.84
C ARG A 93 3.75 -17.75 6.14
N ASN A 94 4.85 -18.15 6.77
CA ASN A 94 6.17 -18.14 6.15
C ASN A 94 6.22 -19.21 5.05
N ILE A 95 6.64 -18.84 3.84
CA ILE A 95 6.68 -19.74 2.67
C ILE A 95 7.94 -20.63 2.65
N ALA A 96 9.01 -20.21 3.34
CA ALA A 96 10.27 -20.94 3.41
C ALA A 96 10.35 -21.85 4.64
N ALA A 97 9.66 -21.45 5.71
CA ALA A 97 9.60 -22.22 6.94
C ALA A 97 8.32 -23.05 6.99
N HIS A 98 8.48 -24.33 7.32
CA HIS A 98 7.40 -25.22 7.74
C HIS A 98 6.84 -24.84 9.13
N GLY A 99 6.59 -23.55 9.35
CA GLY A 99 6.07 -23.02 10.61
C GLY A 99 4.54 -23.05 10.67
N GLN A 100 4.01 -23.10 11.90
CA GLN A 100 2.58 -22.92 12.13
C GLN A 100 2.16 -21.51 11.67
N PRO A 101 0.96 -21.35 11.10
CA PRO A 101 0.41 -20.03 10.86
C PRO A 101 0.30 -19.25 12.17
N TRP A 102 0.40 -17.93 12.08
CA TRP A 102 -0.02 -17.03 13.13
C TRP A 102 -1.25 -16.26 12.67
N THR A 103 -2.13 -15.92 13.61
CA THR A 103 -3.34 -15.13 13.35
C THR A 103 -3.46 -14.04 14.40
N VAL A 104 -3.73 -12.81 13.94
CA VAL A 104 -4.03 -11.66 14.80
C VAL A 104 -5.47 -11.23 14.54
N PRO A 105 -6.36 -11.28 15.56
CA PRO A 105 -7.74 -10.83 15.41
C PRO A 105 -7.83 -9.32 15.13
N SER A 106 -8.83 -8.92 14.35
CA SER A 106 -9.13 -7.50 14.08
C SER A 106 -9.70 -6.78 15.30
N VAL A 107 -10.50 -7.47 16.12
CA VAL A 107 -11.20 -6.90 17.28
C VAL A 107 -10.65 -7.43 18.61
N ALA A 108 -10.50 -6.54 19.59
CA ALA A 108 -10.10 -6.90 20.95
C ALA A 108 -11.31 -7.07 21.89
N ALA A 109 -12.43 -6.41 21.60
CA ALA A 109 -13.63 -6.39 22.45
C ALA A 109 -14.86 -6.96 21.71
N PRO A 110 -15.77 -7.65 22.42
CA PRO A 110 -16.97 -8.24 21.81
C PRO A 110 -18.01 -7.19 21.38
N THR A 111 -17.89 -5.93 21.84
CA THR A 111 -18.78 -4.82 21.47
C THR A 111 -18.36 -4.16 20.16
N THR A 112 -17.18 -4.50 19.65
CA THR A 112 -16.59 -3.92 18.46
C THR A 112 -16.83 -4.82 17.25
N GLU A 113 -17.25 -4.21 16.16
CA GLU A 113 -17.47 -4.85 14.88
C GLU A 113 -16.55 -4.24 13.83
N THR A 114 -15.79 -5.08 13.13
CA THR A 114 -15.01 -4.65 11.96
C THR A 114 -15.94 -4.68 10.75
N VAL A 115 -16.07 -3.53 10.09
CA VAL A 115 -16.92 -3.37 8.91
C VAL A 115 -16.12 -3.44 7.61
N ASP A 116 -14.84 -3.05 7.66
CA ASP A 116 -13.92 -3.18 6.52
C ASP A 116 -12.45 -3.23 6.96
N ALA A 117 -11.57 -3.67 6.06
CA ALA A 117 -10.13 -3.82 6.29
C ALA A 117 -9.31 -3.43 5.06
N THR A 118 -8.11 -2.90 5.29
CA THR A 118 -7.14 -2.67 4.22
C THR A 118 -6.49 -3.97 3.76
N ALA A 119 -6.03 -4.01 2.51
CA ALA A 119 -5.10 -5.06 2.10
C ALA A 119 -3.79 -4.96 2.90
N PRO A 120 -3.18 -6.08 3.35
CA PRO A 120 -2.02 -6.03 4.22
C PRO A 120 -0.77 -5.71 3.40
N MET A 121 0.04 -4.77 3.87
CA MET A 121 1.20 -4.26 3.14
C MET A 121 2.50 -4.39 3.93
N GLY A 122 3.60 -4.55 3.22
CA GLY A 122 4.94 -4.52 3.80
C GLY A 122 5.45 -3.11 3.99
N VAL A 123 5.90 -2.80 5.20
CA VAL A 123 6.58 -1.54 5.52
C VAL A 123 7.78 -1.82 6.41
N GLN A 124 8.65 -0.84 6.57
CA GLN A 124 9.80 -0.91 7.47
C GLN A 124 9.53 -0.16 8.77
N LEU A 125 9.86 -0.80 9.89
CA LEU A 125 9.94 -0.16 11.21
C LEU A 125 11.31 -0.51 11.81
N ASP A 126 12.12 0.53 12.04
CA ASP A 126 13.50 0.38 12.53
C ASP A 126 14.35 -0.61 11.70
N GLY A 127 14.18 -0.56 10.38
CA GLY A 127 14.88 -1.43 9.42
C GLY A 127 14.40 -2.88 9.38
N LYS A 128 13.29 -3.21 10.04
CA LYS A 128 12.66 -4.53 10.02
C LYS A 128 11.39 -4.50 9.19
N ASP A 129 11.19 -5.53 8.39
CA ASP A 129 9.95 -5.74 7.64
C ASP A 129 8.80 -6.06 8.61
N VAL A 130 7.75 -5.25 8.56
CA VAL A 130 6.53 -5.41 9.36
C VAL A 130 5.30 -5.34 8.46
N VAL A 131 4.24 -6.02 8.88
CA VAL A 131 2.94 -5.99 8.21
C VAL A 131 2.16 -4.80 8.74
N ALA A 132 1.75 -3.91 7.85
CA ALA A 132 0.84 -2.81 8.12
C ALA A 132 -0.58 -3.19 7.67
N ILE A 133 -1.56 -2.98 8.54
CA ILE A 133 -2.99 -3.17 8.25
C ILE A 133 -3.83 -2.20 9.07
N ALA A 134 -5.00 -1.81 8.54
CA ALA A 134 -6.00 -1.03 9.25
C ALA A 134 -7.37 -1.69 9.14
N TYR A 135 -8.17 -1.51 10.20
CA TYR A 135 -9.54 -2.00 10.32
C TYR A 135 -10.47 -0.82 10.60
N VAL A 136 -11.51 -0.65 9.78
CA VAL A 136 -12.61 0.27 10.08
C VAL A 136 -13.59 -0.44 10.99
N GLN A 137 -13.87 0.15 12.15
CA GLN A 137 -14.62 -0.50 13.20
C GLN A 137 -15.70 0.40 13.80
N ASN A 138 -16.79 -0.24 14.23
CA ASN A 138 -17.84 0.40 15.01
C ASN A 138 -17.92 -0.28 16.38
N ASP A 139 -17.67 0.48 17.44
CA ASP A 139 -17.86 0.05 18.83
C ASP A 139 -19.27 0.44 19.27
N LYS A 140 -20.07 -0.56 19.65
CA LYS A 140 -21.43 -0.37 20.16
C LYS A 140 -21.45 0.27 21.55
N GLY A 141 -20.30 0.36 22.21
CA GLY A 141 -20.17 0.79 23.59
C GLY A 141 -20.67 -0.28 24.57
N ASN A 142 -20.41 -0.06 25.85
CA ASN A 142 -20.91 -0.91 26.93
C ASN A 142 -21.12 -0.09 28.20
N GLY A 143 -22.26 -0.28 28.86
CA GLY A 143 -22.63 0.45 30.07
C GLY A 143 -22.66 1.97 29.85
N THR A 144 -21.71 2.70 30.43
CA THR A 144 -21.60 4.16 30.31
C THR A 144 -20.75 4.62 29.12
N GLN A 145 -20.06 3.71 28.43
CA GLN A 145 -19.29 4.05 27.23
C GLN A 145 -20.24 4.24 26.05
N LYS A 146 -20.14 5.41 25.40
CA LYS A 146 -20.93 5.72 24.20
C LYS A 146 -20.41 4.93 23.01
N ALA A 147 -21.33 4.58 22.10
CA ALA A 147 -20.96 4.05 20.80
C ALA A 147 -20.09 5.05 20.03
N LYS A 148 -19.17 4.53 19.22
CA LYS A 148 -18.26 5.33 18.39
C LYS A 148 -17.69 4.53 17.23
N GLY A 149 -17.38 5.21 16.13
CA GLY A 149 -16.51 4.67 15.10
C GLY A 149 -15.04 4.84 15.45
N GLN A 150 -14.21 3.92 14.97
CA GLN A 150 -12.77 3.98 15.10
C GLN A 150 -12.06 3.34 13.90
N VAL A 151 -10.80 3.71 13.69
CA VAL A 151 -9.90 2.97 12.79
C VAL A 151 -8.75 2.43 13.62
N VAL A 152 -8.55 1.12 13.59
CA VAL A 152 -7.46 0.45 14.31
C VAL A 152 -6.37 0.07 13.31
N PHE A 153 -5.19 0.65 13.50
CA PHE A 153 -3.98 0.36 12.74
C PHE A 153 -3.10 -0.59 13.54
N GLN A 154 -2.63 -1.66 12.90
CA GLN A 154 -1.73 -2.63 13.49
C GLN A 154 -0.48 -2.76 12.65
N TRP A 155 0.67 -2.79 13.34
CA TRP A 155 1.94 -3.17 12.76
C TRP A 155 2.38 -4.47 13.42
N LEU A 156 2.58 -5.51 12.61
CA LEU A 156 2.86 -6.86 13.06
C LEU A 156 4.24 -7.30 12.60
N ASN A 157 4.98 -7.99 13.44
CA ASN A 157 6.16 -8.72 12.99
C ASN A 157 5.71 -9.79 11.98
N ALA A 158 6.25 -9.73 10.75
CA ALA A 158 5.84 -10.65 9.69
C ALA A 158 6.15 -12.13 10.00
N THR A 159 7.09 -12.41 10.90
CA THR A 159 7.52 -13.79 11.22
C THR A 159 6.56 -14.47 12.18
N ASP A 160 6.11 -13.78 13.23
CA ASP A 160 5.37 -14.38 14.34
C ASP A 160 4.03 -13.70 14.67
N GLY A 161 3.65 -12.67 13.90
CA GLY A 161 2.39 -11.95 14.08
C GLY A 161 2.36 -11.07 15.33
N LYS A 162 3.45 -10.94 16.09
CA LYS A 162 3.44 -10.10 17.29
C LYS A 162 3.24 -8.64 16.91
N LYS A 163 2.28 -7.98 17.58
CA LYS A 163 2.06 -6.53 17.47
C LYS A 163 3.30 -5.79 17.93
N VAL A 164 3.93 -5.04 17.03
CA VAL A 164 5.05 -4.14 17.33
C VAL A 164 4.58 -2.71 17.58
N ALA A 165 3.46 -2.32 16.99
CA ALA A 165 2.74 -1.08 17.28
C ALA A 165 1.24 -1.26 17.01
N GLU A 166 0.42 -0.48 17.70
CA GLU A 166 -1.03 -0.38 17.45
C GLU A 166 -1.46 1.07 17.71
N VAL A 167 -2.29 1.61 16.84
CA VAL A 167 -2.86 2.95 16.99
C VAL A 167 -4.36 2.85 16.73
N THR A 168 -5.16 3.40 17.64
CA THR A 168 -6.62 3.50 17.46
C THR A 168 -6.99 4.96 17.27
N ALA A 169 -7.54 5.28 16.11
CA ALA A 169 -8.08 6.60 15.81
C ALA A 169 -9.56 6.66 16.21
N ASP A 170 -9.88 7.47 17.22
CA ASP A 170 -11.27 7.77 17.58
C ASP A 170 -11.88 8.75 16.58
N LEU A 171 -12.98 8.36 15.92
CA LEU A 171 -13.63 9.20 14.91
C LEU A 171 -14.61 10.22 15.51
N THR A 172 -14.96 10.08 16.80
CA THR A 172 -15.92 10.95 17.49
C THR A 172 -15.59 12.44 17.38
N PRO A 173 -14.33 12.90 17.53
CA PRO A 173 -14.03 14.33 17.43
C PRO A 173 -14.29 14.92 16.05
N ALA A 174 -14.17 14.12 14.98
CA ALA A 174 -14.35 14.56 13.61
C ALA A 174 -15.80 14.38 13.12
N LEU A 175 -16.47 13.29 13.51
CA LEU A 175 -17.78 12.90 12.99
C LEU A 175 -18.92 13.10 14.00
N GLY A 176 -18.62 13.29 15.29
CA GLY A 176 -19.59 13.35 16.38
C GLY A 176 -19.85 11.98 17.03
N ALA A 177 -20.55 12.01 18.16
CA ALA A 177 -20.81 10.81 18.96
C ALA A 177 -21.71 9.80 18.22
N GLY A 178 -21.37 8.51 18.31
CA GLY A 178 -22.10 7.44 17.63
C GLY A 178 -21.85 7.33 16.12
N GLN A 179 -21.14 8.29 15.53
CA GLN A 179 -20.81 8.29 14.11
C GLN A 179 -19.52 7.53 13.85
N GLY A 180 -19.39 6.95 12.65
CA GLY A 180 -18.25 6.12 12.28
C GLY A 180 -18.03 6.00 10.78
N GLY A 181 -17.25 5.00 10.39
CA GLY A 181 -17.00 4.66 9.00
C GLY A 181 -17.73 3.40 8.56
N ASP A 182 -17.91 3.23 7.26
CA ASP A 182 -18.57 2.08 6.64
C ASP A 182 -17.59 1.21 5.84
N ASN A 183 -16.76 1.79 4.97
CA ASN A 183 -15.82 1.07 4.13
C ASN A 183 -14.49 1.81 3.92
N VAL A 184 -13.47 1.07 3.54
CA VAL A 184 -12.20 1.58 3.02
C VAL A 184 -12.42 1.97 1.56
N VAL A 185 -12.17 3.24 1.24
CA VAL A 185 -12.28 3.77 -0.13
C VAL A 185 -10.92 3.81 -0.81
N SER A 186 -9.86 4.11 -0.04
CA SER A 186 -8.49 4.11 -0.54
C SER A 186 -7.51 3.85 0.59
N GLN A 187 -6.29 3.45 0.24
CA GLN A 187 -5.20 3.23 1.19
C GLN A 187 -3.87 3.61 0.55
N ALA A 188 -2.94 4.13 1.35
CA ALA A 188 -1.56 4.31 0.95
C ALA A 188 -0.61 4.21 2.15
N TYR A 189 0.64 3.89 1.85
CA TYR A 189 1.65 3.56 2.84
C TYR A 189 2.97 4.21 2.45
N ASP A 190 3.68 4.71 3.45
CA ASP A 190 5.10 5.01 3.30
C ASP A 190 5.88 3.76 3.70
N ALA A 191 6.37 3.03 2.70
CA ALA A 191 7.09 1.77 2.91
C ALA A 191 8.34 1.92 3.79
N ALA A 192 8.96 3.12 3.85
CA ALA A 192 10.18 3.33 4.61
C ALA A 192 9.92 3.71 6.07
N THR A 193 8.81 4.38 6.37
CA THR A 193 8.49 4.87 7.73
C THR A 193 7.37 4.09 8.41
N GLY A 194 6.62 3.29 7.64
CA GLY A 194 5.45 2.57 8.12
C GLY A 194 4.23 3.43 8.37
N GLN A 195 4.24 4.72 7.99
CA GLN A 195 3.08 5.58 8.09
C GLN A 195 1.99 5.12 7.12
N ILE A 196 0.74 5.23 7.55
CA ILE A 196 -0.43 4.74 6.81
C ILE A 196 -1.45 5.86 6.70
N VAL A 197 -2.09 5.98 5.54
CA VAL A 197 -3.32 6.73 5.37
C VAL A 197 -4.42 5.85 4.79
N VAL A 198 -5.62 5.97 5.33
CA VAL A 198 -6.80 5.26 4.87
C VAL A 198 -7.91 6.26 4.59
N GLY A 199 -8.49 6.21 3.40
CA GLY A 199 -9.73 6.88 3.06
C GLY A 199 -10.89 6.04 3.55
N VAL A 200 -11.72 6.61 4.41
CA VAL A 200 -12.85 5.91 5.03
C VAL A 200 -14.14 6.59 4.62
N GLY A 201 -15.08 5.81 4.09
CA GLY A 201 -16.43 6.26 3.80
C GLY A 201 -17.17 6.60 5.10
N ALA A 202 -17.99 7.65 5.07
CA ALA A 202 -18.75 8.07 6.24
C ALA A 202 -20.03 7.24 6.40
N ALA A 203 -20.26 6.67 7.58
CA ALA A 203 -21.45 5.88 7.86
C ALA A 203 -22.70 6.80 8.04
N GLY A 204 -23.38 7.09 6.93
CA GLY A 204 -24.62 7.86 6.90
C GLY A 204 -24.44 9.38 6.76
N GLU A 205 -25.57 10.07 6.55
CA GLU A 205 -25.60 11.48 6.17
C GLU A 205 -25.02 12.42 7.25
N GLU A 206 -25.25 12.13 8.54
CA GLU A 206 -24.71 12.97 9.62
C GLU A 206 -23.17 12.95 9.66
N ALA A 207 -22.58 11.76 9.51
CA ALA A 207 -21.14 11.60 9.42
C ALA A 207 -20.60 12.29 8.16
N ALA A 208 -21.26 12.08 7.01
CA ALA A 208 -20.86 12.66 5.73
C ALA A 208 -20.90 14.20 5.75
N ASN A 209 -21.86 14.82 6.43
CA ASN A 209 -21.96 16.27 6.54
C ASN A 209 -20.80 16.91 7.34
N LYS A 210 -20.16 16.16 8.25
CA LYS A 210 -19.06 16.66 9.10
C LYS A 210 -17.69 16.25 8.59
N GLY A 211 -17.57 15.03 8.11
CA GLY A 211 -16.32 14.44 7.62
C GLY A 211 -16.17 14.46 6.09
N GLY A 212 -17.22 14.76 5.33
CA GLY A 212 -17.29 14.46 3.91
C GLY A 212 -17.73 13.02 3.66
N GLU A 213 -18.19 12.72 2.45
CA GLU A 213 -18.51 11.34 2.04
C GLU A 213 -17.33 10.39 2.26
N VAL A 214 -16.12 10.91 2.10
CA VAL A 214 -14.87 10.23 2.45
C VAL A 214 -13.98 11.18 3.24
N PHE A 215 -13.35 10.66 4.29
CA PHE A 215 -12.34 11.36 5.09
C PHE A 215 -11.06 10.52 5.18
N THR A 216 -9.93 11.17 5.47
CA THR A 216 -8.65 10.47 5.66
C THR A 216 -8.41 10.22 7.13
N VAL A 217 -7.89 9.05 7.46
CA VAL A 217 -7.28 8.76 8.77
C VAL A 217 -5.80 8.45 8.56
N TYR A 218 -4.94 9.28 9.13
CA TYR A 218 -3.49 9.09 9.15
C TYR A 218 -3.07 8.41 10.46
N ALA A 219 -2.08 7.52 10.40
CA ALA A 219 -1.44 6.97 11.59
C ALA A 219 0.07 6.80 11.40
N ASP A 220 0.80 7.01 12.50
CA ASP A 220 2.26 6.91 12.56
C ASP A 220 2.67 5.90 13.65
N PRO A 221 3.34 4.78 13.28
CA PRO A 221 3.73 3.74 14.24
C PRO A 221 4.78 4.21 15.24
N LYS A 222 5.64 5.16 14.86
CA LYS A 222 6.75 5.64 15.67
C LYS A 222 6.26 6.58 16.76
N THR A 223 5.33 7.47 16.43
CA THR A 223 4.74 8.38 17.42
C THR A 223 3.53 7.81 18.16
N GLN A 224 2.97 6.70 17.65
CA GLN A 224 1.73 6.08 18.11
C GLN A 224 0.55 7.06 18.15
N LYS A 225 0.49 7.95 17.15
CA LYS A 225 -0.57 8.95 17.02
C LYS A 225 -1.30 8.78 15.70
N SER A 226 -2.55 9.22 15.72
CA SER A 226 -3.41 9.29 14.55
C SER A 226 -4.10 10.63 14.42
N THR A 227 -4.48 10.99 13.20
CA THR A 227 -5.19 12.23 12.91
C THR A 227 -6.24 11.99 11.83
N VAL A 228 -7.42 12.59 12.00
CA VAL A 228 -8.50 12.58 11.00
C VAL A 228 -8.44 13.88 10.19
N ILE A 229 -8.47 13.75 8.87
CA ILE A 229 -8.48 14.87 7.92
C ILE A 229 -9.83 14.83 7.18
N PRO A 230 -10.78 15.68 7.56
CA PRO A 230 -12.11 15.65 6.97
C PRO A 230 -12.10 16.20 5.54
N PHE A 231 -13.03 15.71 4.72
CA PHE A 231 -13.28 16.08 3.32
C PHE A 231 -12.10 15.82 2.38
N VAL A 232 -11.24 14.85 2.73
CA VAL A 232 -10.08 14.48 1.94
C VAL A 232 -10.07 12.97 1.72
N THR A 233 -10.03 12.56 0.45
CA THR A 233 -9.78 11.18 0.04
C THR A 233 -8.29 11.02 -0.25
N PRO A 234 -7.54 10.19 0.50
CA PRO A 234 -6.09 10.13 0.36
C PRO A 234 -5.71 9.33 -0.89
N ALA A 235 -4.70 9.82 -1.61
CA ALA A 235 -4.05 9.11 -2.71
C ALA A 235 -2.67 8.57 -2.33
N GLY A 236 -2.06 9.12 -1.28
CA GLY A 236 -0.68 8.84 -0.97
C GLY A 236 -0.19 9.44 0.34
N VAL A 237 0.85 8.86 0.92
CA VAL A 237 1.58 9.40 2.08
C VAL A 237 3.08 9.19 1.92
N LEU A 238 3.88 10.20 2.28
CA LEU A 238 5.34 10.11 2.33
C LEU A 238 5.89 11.06 3.39
N ASN A 239 6.65 10.54 4.35
CA ASN A 239 7.27 11.31 5.44
C ASN A 239 6.30 12.28 6.14
N GLY A 240 5.11 11.80 6.46
CA GLY A 240 4.06 12.54 7.16
C GLY A 240 3.30 13.52 6.26
N VAL A 241 3.61 13.60 4.97
CA VAL A 241 2.87 14.43 4.01
C VAL A 241 1.83 13.57 3.32
N VAL A 242 0.56 13.99 3.40
CA VAL A 242 -0.57 13.33 2.75
C VAL A 242 -0.95 14.11 1.50
N ALA A 243 -1.01 13.42 0.37
CA ALA A 243 -1.59 13.97 -0.85
C ALA A 243 -2.94 13.30 -1.12
N GLY A 244 -3.95 14.08 -1.50
CA GLY A 244 -5.31 13.57 -1.68
C GLY A 244 -6.17 14.46 -2.56
N ALA A 245 -7.43 14.04 -2.69
CA ALA A 245 -8.48 14.75 -3.39
C ALA A 245 -9.47 15.36 -2.40
N LYS A 246 -10.02 16.52 -2.77
CA LYS A 246 -11.19 17.14 -2.17
C LYS A 246 -12.11 17.58 -3.31
N GLY A 247 -13.42 17.45 -3.13
CA GLY A 247 -14.42 17.87 -4.11
C GLY A 247 -15.74 17.17 -3.81
N ARG A 248 -16.82 17.59 -4.48
CA ARG A 248 -18.12 16.92 -4.35
C ARG A 248 -18.20 15.63 -5.16
N ASN A 249 -17.33 15.43 -6.16
CA ASN A 249 -17.38 14.28 -7.06
C ASN A 249 -18.79 14.11 -7.69
N LEU A 250 -19.30 15.21 -8.22
CA LEU A 250 -20.61 15.28 -8.88
C LEU A 250 -20.43 15.89 -10.26
N GLU A 251 -21.14 15.35 -11.24
CA GLU A 251 -21.14 15.89 -12.60
C GLU A 251 -21.48 17.39 -12.63
N GLY A 252 -20.69 18.16 -13.37
CA GLY A 252 -20.81 19.61 -13.46
C GLY A 252 -20.39 20.39 -12.20
N ALA A 253 -19.88 19.73 -11.15
CA ALA A 253 -19.44 20.42 -9.94
C ALA A 253 -18.21 21.29 -10.16
N GLY A 254 -17.28 20.86 -11.02
CA GLY A 254 -16.03 21.57 -11.34
C GLY A 254 -15.18 21.95 -10.12
N ASP A 255 -15.35 21.30 -8.97
CA ASP A 255 -14.72 21.68 -7.70
C ASP A 255 -13.62 20.72 -7.23
N GLY A 256 -13.24 19.76 -8.07
CA GLY A 256 -12.09 18.88 -7.87
C GLY A 256 -10.84 19.68 -7.51
N THR A 257 -10.24 19.32 -6.38
CA THR A 257 -9.10 20.02 -5.79
C THR A 257 -8.11 19.01 -5.24
N ILE A 258 -6.86 19.07 -5.70
CA ILE A 258 -5.75 18.33 -5.11
C ILE A 258 -5.32 19.04 -3.84
N VAL A 259 -5.11 18.29 -2.76
CA VAL A 259 -4.66 18.82 -1.48
C VAL A 259 -3.35 18.17 -1.04
N ILE A 260 -2.52 18.97 -0.36
CA ILE A 260 -1.40 18.50 0.45
C ILE A 260 -1.73 18.83 1.90
N ALA A 261 -1.67 17.83 2.77
CA ALA A 261 -1.85 17.96 4.20
C ALA A 261 -0.61 17.47 4.97
N ASP A 262 -0.39 18.09 6.11
CA ASP A 262 0.45 17.53 7.16
C ASP A 262 -0.35 16.44 7.88
N GLY A 263 0.06 15.18 7.78
CA GLY A 263 -0.64 14.03 8.35
C GLY A 263 -0.69 14.06 9.88
N THR A 264 0.32 14.63 10.52
CA THR A 264 0.37 14.71 12.00
C THR A 264 -0.67 15.67 12.55
N THR A 265 -0.89 16.80 11.90
CA THR A 265 -1.77 17.87 12.37
C THR A 265 -3.12 17.93 11.63
N GLY A 266 -3.23 17.26 10.48
CA GLY A 266 -4.37 17.32 9.58
C GLY A 266 -4.50 18.66 8.84
N LYS A 267 -3.53 19.56 8.99
CA LYS A 267 -3.58 20.88 8.38
C LYS A 267 -3.31 20.77 6.88
N ILE A 268 -4.22 21.30 6.07
CA ILE A 268 -4.01 21.48 4.63
C ILE A 268 -2.98 22.60 4.42
N THR A 269 -1.84 22.28 3.82
CA THR A 269 -0.73 23.20 3.56
C THR A 269 -0.75 23.73 2.13
N LYS A 270 -1.33 23.00 1.18
CA LYS A 270 -1.46 23.42 -0.22
C LYS A 270 -2.76 22.88 -0.84
N GLN A 271 -3.33 23.66 -1.75
CA GLN A 271 -4.49 23.25 -2.56
C GLN A 271 -4.23 23.63 -4.01
N THR A 272 -4.70 22.81 -4.95
CA THR A 272 -4.61 23.07 -6.39
C THR A 272 -5.91 22.64 -7.04
N SER A 273 -6.73 23.60 -7.44
CA SER A 273 -7.98 23.34 -8.17
C SER A 273 -7.67 22.74 -9.54
N THR A 274 -8.36 21.65 -9.87
CA THR A 274 -8.24 20.98 -11.17
C THR A 274 -9.38 21.38 -12.12
N LYS A 275 -10.44 22.00 -11.58
CA LYS A 275 -11.71 22.29 -12.28
C LYS A 275 -12.36 21.04 -12.89
N GLN A 276 -12.15 19.90 -12.24
CA GLN A 276 -12.72 18.62 -12.64
C GLN A 276 -13.97 18.35 -11.81
N ASP A 277 -14.89 17.58 -12.39
CA ASP A 277 -16.13 17.20 -11.72
C ASP A 277 -15.87 16.12 -10.68
N TYR A 278 -15.04 15.14 -11.06
CA TYR A 278 -14.61 14.04 -10.22
C TYR A 278 -13.09 14.06 -10.09
N LEU A 279 -12.60 13.75 -8.89
CA LEU A 279 -11.18 13.59 -8.60
C LEU A 279 -11.02 12.47 -7.56
N ASN A 280 -10.50 11.34 -8.02
CA ASN A 280 -10.37 10.12 -7.23
C ASN A 280 -8.90 9.72 -7.09
N PRO A 281 -8.49 9.16 -5.94
CA PRO A 281 -7.22 8.46 -5.82
C PRO A 281 -7.06 7.39 -6.90
N ALA A 282 -5.87 7.32 -7.49
CA ALA A 282 -5.49 6.24 -8.40
C ALA A 282 -4.41 5.33 -7.79
N GLY A 283 -3.54 5.87 -6.93
CA GLY A 283 -2.50 5.12 -6.24
C GLY A 283 -1.31 6.01 -5.88
N SER A 284 -0.19 5.41 -5.54
CA SER A 284 1.03 6.13 -5.15
C SER A 284 2.31 5.44 -5.65
N GLY A 285 3.32 6.27 -5.88
CA GLY A 285 4.71 5.88 -6.04
C GLY A 285 5.55 6.27 -4.82
N SER A 286 6.86 6.10 -4.95
CA SER A 286 7.87 6.45 -3.94
C SER A 286 8.08 7.97 -3.75
N LYS A 287 7.68 8.79 -4.73
CA LYS A 287 7.83 10.25 -4.73
C LYS A 287 6.54 11.01 -4.99
N ARG A 288 5.54 10.36 -5.59
CA ARG A 288 4.31 11.03 -5.99
C ARG A 288 3.06 10.27 -5.61
N ALA A 289 1.99 11.00 -5.37
CA ALA A 289 0.63 10.47 -5.39
C ALA A 289 0.03 10.64 -6.78
N TYR A 290 -0.89 9.75 -7.16
CA TYR A 290 -1.55 9.74 -8.44
C TYR A 290 -3.06 9.82 -8.25
N LEU A 291 -3.71 10.70 -9.00
CA LEU A 291 -5.15 10.91 -8.98
C LEU A 291 -5.72 10.85 -10.40
N ALA A 292 -6.87 10.21 -10.55
CA ALA A 292 -7.64 10.20 -11.79
C ALA A 292 -8.80 11.19 -11.66
N SER A 293 -9.06 11.93 -12.73
CA SER A 293 -10.17 12.85 -12.79
C SER A 293 -10.91 12.74 -14.10
N ASN A 294 -12.12 13.28 -14.09
CA ASN A 294 -12.85 13.56 -15.29
C ASN A 294 -13.78 14.77 -15.11
N SER A 295 -14.09 15.39 -16.24
CA SER A 295 -15.10 16.45 -16.34
C SER A 295 -15.99 16.17 -17.54
N TYR A 296 -17.30 16.31 -17.35
CA TYR A 296 -18.28 16.10 -18.41
C TYR A 296 -18.22 17.24 -19.43
N GLU A 297 -18.07 16.89 -20.72
CA GLU A 297 -17.98 17.84 -21.84
C GLU A 297 -19.29 17.90 -22.66
N GLY A 298 -20.32 17.15 -22.27
CA GLY A 298 -21.55 17.00 -23.06
C GLY A 298 -21.49 15.84 -24.06
N ASN A 299 -22.66 15.38 -24.52
CA ASN A 299 -22.80 14.27 -25.49
C ASN A 299 -22.09 12.99 -25.04
N ASP A 300 -22.21 12.64 -23.76
CA ASP A 300 -21.57 11.47 -23.14
C ASP A 300 -20.04 11.45 -23.26
N LYS A 301 -19.41 12.63 -23.41
CA LYS A 301 -17.95 12.76 -23.48
C LYS A 301 -17.37 13.26 -22.16
N TYR A 302 -16.24 12.69 -21.79
CA TYR A 302 -15.49 13.07 -20.61
C TYR A 302 -14.05 13.43 -20.96
N ASN A 303 -13.55 14.51 -20.37
CA ASN A 303 -12.14 14.85 -20.40
C ASN A 303 -11.43 14.13 -19.26
N ASN A 304 -10.82 13.00 -19.58
CA ASN A 304 -10.13 12.16 -18.60
C ASN A 304 -8.68 12.59 -18.42
N VAL A 305 -8.28 12.79 -17.16
CA VAL A 305 -6.95 13.29 -16.82
C VAL A 305 -6.37 12.51 -15.66
N LEU A 306 -5.07 12.20 -15.73
CA LEU A 306 -4.28 11.72 -14.61
C LEU A 306 -3.38 12.85 -14.09
N TYR A 307 -3.38 13.05 -12.78
CA TYR A 307 -2.47 13.96 -12.10
C TYR A 307 -1.44 13.17 -11.31
N SER A 308 -0.18 13.58 -11.41
CA SER A 308 0.88 13.16 -10.50
C SER A 308 1.29 14.32 -9.61
N VAL A 309 1.38 14.07 -8.31
CA VAL A 309 1.54 15.10 -7.28
C VAL A 309 2.80 14.80 -6.48
N ASP A 310 3.80 15.66 -6.58
CA ASP A 310 5.02 15.56 -5.79
C ASP A 310 4.75 15.85 -4.32
N TYR A 311 5.05 14.93 -3.40
CA TYR A 311 4.77 15.13 -1.97
C TYR A 311 5.56 16.31 -1.40
N ALA A 312 6.81 16.49 -1.82
CA ALA A 312 7.71 17.47 -1.20
C ALA A 312 7.32 18.92 -1.53
N SER A 313 6.97 19.20 -2.78
CA SER A 313 6.66 20.54 -3.28
C SER A 313 5.16 20.78 -3.51
N GLY A 314 4.36 19.71 -3.55
CA GLY A 314 2.98 19.74 -4.03
C GLY A 314 2.89 20.15 -5.50
N ALA A 315 3.94 19.97 -6.30
CA ALA A 315 3.91 20.26 -7.73
C ALA A 315 3.07 19.21 -8.46
N VAL A 316 2.17 19.67 -9.33
CA VAL A 316 1.24 18.82 -10.07
C VAL A 316 1.67 18.73 -11.53
N VAL A 317 1.73 17.51 -12.06
CA VAL A 317 1.90 17.25 -13.51
C VAL A 317 0.64 16.59 -14.02
N GLN A 318 0.10 17.13 -15.11
CA GLN A 318 -1.11 16.66 -15.74
C GLN A 318 -0.78 15.80 -16.97
N THR A 319 -1.44 14.66 -17.11
CA THR A 319 -1.38 13.78 -18.28
C THR A 319 -2.79 13.48 -18.77
N LYS A 320 -3.10 13.84 -20.02
CA LYS A 320 -4.39 13.49 -20.63
C LYS A 320 -4.41 11.99 -20.97
N LEU A 321 -5.50 11.32 -20.62
CA LEU A 321 -5.73 9.93 -21.02
C LEU A 321 -6.21 9.88 -22.47
N GLN A 322 -5.84 8.83 -23.20
CA GLN A 322 -6.24 8.63 -24.60
C GLN A 322 -7.63 8.00 -24.72
N VAL A 323 -8.05 7.28 -23.68
CA VAL A 323 -9.39 6.69 -23.62
C VAL A 323 -10.39 7.76 -23.19
N VAL A 324 -11.28 8.11 -24.11
CA VAL A 324 -12.34 9.13 -23.97
C VAL A 324 -13.73 8.49 -23.86
N ASP A 325 -13.79 7.23 -23.42
CA ASP A 325 -15.03 6.46 -23.38
C ASP A 325 -16.12 7.12 -22.53
N ASP A 326 -17.35 6.67 -22.79
CA ASP A 326 -18.65 7.22 -22.41
C ASP A 326 -18.95 7.23 -20.89
N GLN A 327 -17.96 6.93 -20.05
CA GLN A 327 -18.08 6.79 -18.61
C GLN A 327 -16.92 7.43 -17.87
N VAL A 328 -17.17 7.76 -16.60
CA VAL A 328 -16.19 8.19 -15.59
C VAL A 328 -14.99 7.24 -15.61
N SER A 329 -13.88 7.64 -16.23
CA SER A 329 -12.68 6.82 -16.26
C SER A 329 -12.11 6.71 -14.85
N THR A 330 -12.12 5.49 -14.30
CA THR A 330 -11.28 5.13 -13.17
C THR A 330 -9.87 4.82 -13.69
N ALA A 331 -8.85 5.18 -12.91
CA ALA A 331 -7.50 4.67 -13.12
C ALA A 331 -6.99 4.09 -11.81
N THR A 332 -6.18 3.05 -11.92
CA THR A 332 -5.44 2.47 -10.80
C THR A 332 -3.96 2.53 -11.14
N CYS A 333 -3.14 2.86 -10.17
CA CYS A 333 -1.70 3.09 -10.30
C CYS A 333 -0.93 2.23 -9.30
N TRP A 334 0.11 1.56 -9.78
CA TRP A 334 1.01 0.72 -8.99
C TRP A 334 2.42 1.32 -9.08
N GLY A 335 2.93 1.79 -7.94
CA GLY A 335 4.33 2.16 -7.81
C GLY A 335 5.22 0.92 -7.73
N ASP A 336 6.33 0.93 -8.45
CA ASP A 336 7.31 -0.16 -8.42
C ASP A 336 8.24 -0.13 -7.19
N GLN A 337 7.97 0.75 -6.22
CA GLN A 337 8.82 1.00 -5.04
C GLN A 337 10.24 1.51 -5.37
N ALA A 338 10.49 1.91 -6.62
CA ALA A 338 11.77 2.43 -7.08
C ALA A 338 11.62 3.78 -7.81
N LYS A 339 11.37 3.76 -9.12
CA LYS A 339 11.38 4.98 -9.96
C LYS A 339 10.23 5.04 -10.97
N ALA A 340 9.41 4.01 -11.07
CA ALA A 340 8.34 3.94 -12.04
C ALA A 340 6.98 3.77 -11.36
N VAL A 341 5.97 4.39 -11.94
CA VAL A 341 4.57 4.09 -11.63
C VAL A 341 3.88 3.70 -12.90
N VAL A 342 3.11 2.63 -12.85
CA VAL A 342 2.30 2.17 -13.98
C VAL A 342 0.85 2.33 -13.62
N CYS A 343 0.08 2.94 -14.49
CA CYS A 343 -1.35 3.14 -14.30
C CYS A 343 -2.12 2.49 -15.44
N THR A 344 -3.28 1.92 -15.12
CA THR A 344 -4.25 1.43 -16.12
C THR A 344 -5.55 2.19 -15.96
N SER A 345 -6.21 2.52 -17.07
CA SER A 345 -7.57 3.07 -17.08
C SER A 345 -8.59 2.08 -17.63
N GLY A 346 -9.84 2.19 -17.21
CA GLY A 346 -10.95 1.33 -17.64
C GLY A 346 -11.50 0.45 -16.52
N THR A 347 -12.57 -0.31 -16.83
CA THR A 347 -13.31 -1.09 -15.85
C THR A 347 -12.41 -2.15 -15.20
N SER A 348 -12.30 -2.10 -13.88
CA SER A 348 -11.57 -3.08 -13.07
C SER A 348 -12.14 -4.49 -13.29
N GLY A 349 -11.28 -5.45 -13.61
CA GLY A 349 -11.68 -6.84 -13.85
C GLY A 349 -10.61 -7.66 -14.55
N ALA A 350 -10.87 -8.97 -14.71
CA ALA A 350 -9.96 -9.91 -15.36
C ALA A 350 -9.73 -9.63 -16.86
N SER A 351 -10.50 -8.72 -17.46
CA SER A 351 -10.54 -8.45 -18.90
C SER A 351 -9.49 -7.43 -19.40
N GLY A 352 -8.57 -6.98 -18.53
CA GLY A 352 -7.55 -5.99 -18.90
C GLY A 352 -8.06 -4.54 -18.91
N GLY A 353 -7.12 -3.59 -18.92
CA GLY A 353 -7.44 -2.16 -19.02
C GLY A 353 -7.72 -1.72 -20.46
N LYS A 354 -8.17 -0.48 -20.64
CA LYS A 354 -8.33 0.17 -21.96
C LYS A 354 -7.08 0.94 -22.40
N GLU A 355 -6.37 1.49 -21.43
CA GLU A 355 -5.07 2.14 -21.58
C GLU A 355 -4.15 1.72 -20.44
N ILE A 356 -2.85 1.66 -20.73
CA ILE A 356 -1.79 1.53 -19.75
C ILE A 356 -0.74 2.60 -20.01
N ILE A 357 -0.24 3.21 -18.94
CA ILE A 357 0.68 4.34 -18.98
C ILE A 357 1.76 4.13 -17.93
N GLY A 358 3.01 4.31 -18.33
CA GLY A 358 4.14 4.40 -17.40
C GLY A 358 4.55 5.84 -17.15
N PHE A 359 4.94 6.10 -15.91
CA PHE A 359 5.45 7.37 -15.43
C PHE A 359 6.82 7.19 -14.80
N ASP A 360 7.71 8.16 -15.02
CA ASP A 360 8.85 8.37 -14.15
C ASP A 360 8.34 9.05 -12.87
N ASP A 361 8.43 8.35 -11.74
CA ASP A 361 7.93 8.80 -10.45
C ASP A 361 8.70 10.03 -9.92
N THR A 362 9.94 10.25 -10.38
CA THR A 362 10.72 11.44 -10.02
C THR A 362 10.09 12.70 -10.61
N THR A 363 9.82 12.67 -11.92
CA THR A 363 9.33 13.84 -12.66
C THR A 363 7.82 13.90 -12.77
N GLY A 364 7.13 12.78 -12.56
CA GLY A 364 5.69 12.63 -12.71
C GLY A 364 5.23 12.64 -14.17
N LYS A 365 6.17 12.58 -15.12
CA LYS A 365 5.89 12.66 -16.56
C LYS A 365 5.69 11.26 -17.14
N LYS A 366 4.75 11.16 -18.08
CA LYS A 366 4.55 9.96 -18.90
C LYS A 366 5.83 9.62 -19.67
N THR A 367 6.30 8.39 -19.56
CA THR A 367 7.46 7.86 -20.29
C THR A 367 7.04 6.97 -21.45
N TRP A 368 5.96 6.18 -21.26
CA TRP A 368 5.38 5.31 -22.28
C TRP A 368 3.88 5.14 -22.03
N GLY A 369 3.16 4.59 -23.01
CA GLY A 369 1.78 4.17 -22.83
C GLY A 369 1.16 3.72 -24.15
N TYR A 370 0.15 2.86 -24.06
CA TYR A 370 -0.57 2.34 -25.22
C TYR A 370 -2.02 2.01 -24.84
N THR A 371 -2.88 1.87 -25.85
CA THR A 371 -4.29 1.51 -25.69
C THR A 371 -4.57 0.17 -26.35
N GLY A 372 -5.73 -0.42 -26.07
CA GLY A 372 -6.18 -1.63 -26.78
C GLY A 372 -6.35 -1.45 -28.29
N LYS A 373 -6.35 -0.21 -28.81
CA LYS A 373 -6.39 0.10 -30.25
C LYS A 373 -4.99 0.09 -30.90
N SER A 374 -3.92 0.04 -30.11
CA SER A 374 -2.56 -0.12 -30.64
C SER A 374 -2.45 -1.51 -31.25
N ALA A 375 -2.37 -1.59 -32.58
CA ALA A 375 -2.70 -2.74 -33.45
C ALA A 375 -1.90 -4.06 -33.22
N SER A 376 -1.18 -4.24 -32.12
CA SER A 376 -0.40 -5.44 -31.84
C SER A 376 -0.18 -5.76 -30.36
N ARG A 377 -0.84 -5.07 -29.41
CA ARG A 377 -0.68 -5.35 -27.97
C ARG A 377 -2.01 -5.28 -27.22
N LEU A 378 -2.29 -6.31 -26.42
CA LEU A 378 -3.33 -6.28 -25.40
C LEU A 378 -2.85 -5.40 -24.23
N VAL A 379 -3.75 -4.63 -23.62
CA VAL A 379 -3.50 -3.96 -22.34
C VAL A 379 -3.78 -4.96 -21.21
N PRO A 380 -2.76 -5.50 -20.52
CA PRO A 380 -3.00 -6.52 -19.50
C PRO A 380 -3.59 -5.89 -18.22
N ALA A 381 -4.21 -6.71 -17.37
CA ALA A 381 -4.64 -6.29 -16.05
C ALA A 381 -3.43 -6.27 -15.11
N VAL A 382 -2.94 -5.09 -14.75
CA VAL A 382 -1.82 -4.98 -13.79
C VAL A 382 -2.28 -5.43 -12.42
N THR A 383 -1.50 -6.30 -11.78
CA THR A 383 -1.81 -6.84 -10.45
C THR A 383 -0.82 -6.38 -9.40
N ALA A 384 0.44 -6.14 -9.80
CA ALA A 384 1.48 -5.58 -8.94
C ALA A 384 2.59 -4.90 -9.76
N ALA A 385 3.39 -4.06 -9.11
CA ALA A 385 4.66 -3.56 -9.63
C ALA A 385 5.72 -3.65 -8.53
N PHE A 386 6.92 -4.10 -8.88
CA PHE A 386 8.02 -4.26 -7.92
C PHE A 386 9.38 -4.14 -8.61
N HIS A 387 10.17 -3.17 -8.16
CA HIS A 387 11.56 -2.90 -8.49
C HIS A 387 11.88 -2.95 -9.99
N GLY A 388 11.10 -2.23 -10.81
CA GLY A 388 11.29 -2.17 -12.26
C GLY A 388 10.52 -3.22 -13.07
N VAL A 389 9.78 -4.14 -12.43
CA VAL A 389 8.93 -5.12 -13.11
C VAL A 389 7.46 -4.86 -12.80
N VAL A 390 6.63 -4.90 -13.85
CA VAL A 390 5.17 -4.94 -13.78
C VAL A 390 4.73 -6.38 -13.89
N TYR A 391 3.92 -6.82 -12.95
CA TYR A 391 3.25 -8.12 -12.93
C TYR A 391 1.83 -7.89 -13.38
N ALA A 392 1.43 -8.52 -14.47
CA ALA A 392 0.10 -8.35 -15.02
C ALA A 392 -0.49 -9.67 -15.51
N GLN A 393 -1.81 -9.72 -15.61
CA GLN A 393 -2.57 -10.85 -16.08
C GLN A 393 -3.10 -10.54 -17.49
N SER A 394 -2.78 -11.38 -18.47
CA SER A 394 -3.51 -11.45 -19.74
C SER A 394 -4.65 -12.47 -19.64
N GLU A 395 -5.50 -12.56 -20.67
CA GLU A 395 -6.60 -13.54 -20.70
C GLU A 395 -6.14 -14.99 -20.52
N VAL A 396 -4.93 -15.31 -21.00
CA VAL A 396 -4.42 -16.69 -21.05
C VAL A 396 -3.33 -16.98 -20.01
N GLN A 397 -2.51 -16.00 -19.64
CA GLN A 397 -1.37 -16.24 -18.76
C GLN A 397 -0.84 -14.95 -18.09
N PRO A 398 -0.07 -15.08 -17.00
CA PRO A 398 0.69 -13.97 -16.45
C PRO A 398 1.71 -13.43 -17.47
N VAL A 399 1.91 -12.12 -17.48
CA VAL A 399 2.89 -11.41 -18.32
C VAL A 399 3.71 -10.46 -17.45
N LEU A 400 4.97 -10.28 -17.83
CA LEU A 400 5.87 -9.34 -17.18
C LEU A 400 6.25 -8.24 -18.15
N MET A 401 6.33 -7.01 -17.65
CA MET A 401 6.82 -5.87 -18.42
C MET A 401 7.84 -5.10 -17.61
N ASP A 402 8.77 -4.44 -18.31
CA ASP A 402 9.65 -3.46 -17.71
C ASP A 402 8.84 -2.20 -17.37
N ALA A 403 8.88 -1.78 -16.11
CA ALA A 403 8.05 -0.68 -15.62
C ALA A 403 8.45 0.67 -16.22
N ALA A 404 9.73 0.85 -16.57
CA ALA A 404 10.25 2.11 -17.10
C ALA A 404 9.96 2.32 -18.59
N THR A 405 9.84 1.23 -19.37
CA THR A 405 9.72 1.26 -20.84
C THR A 405 8.42 0.64 -21.37
N GLY A 406 7.74 -0.19 -20.57
CA GLY A 406 6.55 -0.94 -20.98
C GLY A 406 6.85 -2.07 -21.97
N ALA A 407 8.13 -2.43 -22.15
CA ALA A 407 8.54 -3.55 -22.99
C ALA A 407 8.24 -4.89 -22.29
N ASP A 408 7.85 -5.90 -23.06
CA ASP A 408 7.64 -7.25 -22.52
C ASP A 408 8.98 -7.84 -22.04
N ILE A 409 8.98 -8.39 -20.84
CA ILE A 409 10.13 -9.13 -20.30
C ILE A 409 9.95 -10.60 -20.70
N ARG A 410 10.97 -11.17 -21.33
CA ARG A 410 10.97 -12.60 -21.64
C ARG A 410 10.92 -13.39 -20.34
N THR A 411 9.82 -14.10 -20.12
CA THR A 411 9.72 -15.09 -19.06
C THR A 411 10.41 -16.37 -19.53
N PRO A 412 11.26 -17.00 -18.70
CA PRO A 412 11.69 -18.36 -18.95
C PRO A 412 10.46 -19.26 -19.18
N SER A 413 10.52 -20.15 -20.17
CA SER A 413 9.46 -21.14 -20.34
C SER A 413 9.32 -21.93 -19.04
N ALA A 414 8.10 -22.02 -18.52
CA ALA A 414 7.84 -22.73 -17.26
C ALA A 414 8.41 -24.15 -17.34
N THR A 415 9.47 -24.41 -16.59
CA THR A 415 9.97 -25.77 -16.36
C THR A 415 8.88 -26.53 -15.62
N SER A 416 8.56 -27.72 -16.12
CA SER A 416 7.55 -28.67 -15.62
C SER A 416 7.04 -28.41 -14.21
N MET A 417 5.72 -28.28 -14.04
CA MET A 417 5.08 -28.19 -12.72
C MET A 417 5.66 -29.28 -11.79
N PRO A 418 5.99 -28.95 -10.53
CA PRO A 418 6.40 -29.96 -9.57
C PRO A 418 5.36 -31.07 -9.54
N SER A 419 5.80 -32.31 -9.71
CA SER A 419 4.90 -33.47 -9.65
C SER A 419 4.26 -33.50 -8.28
N PHE A 420 2.92 -33.38 -8.23
CA PHE A 420 2.15 -33.48 -7.00
C PHE A 420 2.48 -34.80 -6.29
N SER A 421 3.29 -34.77 -5.22
CA SER A 421 3.36 -35.91 -4.32
C SER A 421 2.00 -35.96 -3.62
N LYS A 422 1.25 -37.04 -3.85
CA LYS A 422 -0.03 -37.35 -3.19
C LYS A 422 0.16 -37.69 -1.70
N ASP A 423 1.01 -36.95 -1.00
CA ASP A 423 1.23 -37.18 0.42
C ASP A 423 0.38 -36.16 1.21
N PRO A 424 -0.83 -36.54 1.68
CA PRO A 424 -1.73 -35.68 2.45
C PRO A 424 -1.20 -35.39 3.87
N SER A 425 0.03 -35.78 4.18
CA SER A 425 0.75 -35.41 5.38
C SER A 425 1.15 -33.92 5.31
N THR A 426 0.16 -33.03 5.38
CA THR A 426 0.34 -31.57 5.27
C THR A 426 0.96 -31.01 6.55
N THR A 427 2.26 -31.17 6.66
CA THR A 427 3.06 -30.38 7.60
C THR A 427 2.75 -28.90 7.32
N ASN A 428 1.97 -28.25 8.21
CA ASN A 428 1.57 -26.82 8.19
C ASN A 428 0.30 -26.43 7.41
N GLY A 429 -0.56 -27.39 7.05
CA GLY A 429 -1.88 -27.08 6.48
C GLY A 429 -1.84 -26.45 5.09
N SER A 430 -0.72 -26.58 4.36
CA SER A 430 -0.73 -26.38 2.91
C SER A 430 -1.24 -27.63 2.22
N ASP A 431 -2.20 -27.47 1.33
CA ASP A 431 -2.73 -28.56 0.51
C ASP A 431 -2.72 -28.14 -0.96
N MET A 432 -1.71 -28.59 -1.70
CA MET A 432 -1.58 -28.29 -3.13
C MET A 432 -2.70 -28.89 -3.98
N SER A 433 -3.54 -29.79 -3.45
CA SER A 433 -4.76 -30.22 -4.15
C SER A 433 -5.82 -29.10 -4.25
N LEU A 434 -5.69 -28.02 -3.46
CA LEU A 434 -6.53 -26.83 -3.53
C LEU A 434 -6.16 -25.87 -4.68
N TYR A 435 -4.96 -26.01 -5.24
CA TYR A 435 -4.50 -25.21 -6.37
C TYR A 435 -5.16 -25.68 -7.67
N ASP A 436 -5.71 -24.75 -8.47
CA ASP A 436 -6.43 -25.07 -9.71
C ASP A 436 -5.52 -25.46 -10.89
N GLY A 437 -4.20 -25.49 -10.67
CA GLY A 437 -3.19 -25.79 -11.68
C GLY A 437 -2.91 -24.65 -12.67
N LYS A 438 -3.55 -23.49 -12.51
CA LYS A 438 -3.40 -22.32 -13.38
C LYS A 438 -2.72 -21.18 -12.64
N LEU A 439 -1.49 -20.89 -13.06
CA LEU A 439 -0.71 -19.81 -12.48
C LEU A 439 -1.36 -18.46 -12.83
N ARG A 440 -1.51 -17.60 -11.82
CA ARG A 440 -1.99 -16.22 -11.99
C ARG A 440 -0.91 -15.23 -11.63
N SER A 441 -1.03 -14.01 -12.16
CA SER A 441 -0.16 -12.92 -11.79
C SER A 441 -0.31 -12.61 -10.29
N PRO A 442 0.79 -12.44 -9.52
CA PRO A 442 0.71 -12.09 -8.11
C PRO A 442 0.03 -10.73 -7.90
N THR A 443 -0.77 -10.62 -6.84
CA THR A 443 -1.31 -9.34 -6.36
C THR A 443 -0.41 -8.69 -5.32
N ALA A 444 0.52 -9.47 -4.75
CA ALA A 444 1.59 -8.99 -3.86
C ALA A 444 2.90 -9.68 -4.21
N VAL A 445 4.00 -8.92 -4.26
CA VAL A 445 5.33 -9.40 -4.65
C VAL A 445 6.39 -8.88 -3.69
N THR A 446 7.35 -9.74 -3.36
CA THR A 446 8.61 -9.37 -2.71
C THR A 446 9.77 -10.03 -3.45
N GLN A 447 11.00 -9.75 -3.04
CA GLN A 447 12.18 -10.48 -3.53
C GLN A 447 12.12 -12.00 -3.26
N TYR A 448 11.29 -12.44 -2.30
CA TYR A 448 11.21 -13.84 -1.90
C TYR A 448 10.09 -14.61 -2.60
N GLY A 449 9.22 -13.95 -3.36
CA GLY A 449 8.09 -14.60 -3.99
C GLY A 449 6.90 -13.69 -4.26
N GLY A 450 5.74 -14.31 -4.47
CA GLY A 450 4.49 -13.59 -4.65
C GLY A 450 3.30 -14.34 -4.06
N ALA A 451 2.19 -13.66 -3.92
CA ALA A 451 0.94 -14.25 -3.44
C ALA A 451 -0.26 -13.75 -4.25
N TYR A 452 -1.28 -14.60 -4.37
CA TYR A 452 -2.60 -14.21 -4.89
C TYR A 452 -3.70 -15.08 -4.27
N LEU A 453 -4.94 -14.59 -4.35
CA LEU A 453 -6.12 -15.35 -3.96
C LEU A 453 -6.72 -16.08 -5.17
N GLN A 454 -7.09 -17.33 -4.95
CA GLN A 454 -7.84 -18.15 -5.88
C GLN A 454 -9.22 -18.44 -5.30
N ALA A 455 -10.23 -18.54 -6.16
CA ALA A 455 -11.52 -19.08 -5.76
C ALA A 455 -11.36 -20.56 -5.36
N PRO A 456 -12.14 -21.05 -4.38
CA PRO A 456 -12.14 -22.47 -4.03
C PRO A 456 -12.65 -23.28 -5.24
N GLY A 457 -11.90 -24.32 -5.62
CA GLY A 457 -12.30 -25.26 -6.67
C GLY A 457 -12.96 -26.52 -6.10
N GLY A 458 -13.68 -27.26 -6.95
CA GLY A 458 -14.26 -28.56 -6.61
C GLY A 458 -15.43 -28.50 -5.62
N SER A 459 -15.61 -29.57 -4.83
CA SER A 459 -16.68 -29.70 -3.83
C SER A 459 -16.33 -29.11 -2.46
N ASN A 460 -15.30 -28.24 -2.37
CA ASN A 460 -14.81 -27.67 -1.12
C ASN A 460 -15.65 -26.45 -0.71
N TYR A 461 -16.92 -26.70 -0.40
CA TYR A 461 -17.89 -25.66 -0.02
C TYR A 461 -17.58 -24.98 1.32
N ASP A 462 -16.67 -25.52 2.12
CA ASP A 462 -16.29 -24.99 3.44
C ASP A 462 -15.22 -23.89 3.36
N LEU A 463 -14.56 -23.74 2.20
CA LEU A 463 -13.55 -22.72 1.98
C LEU A 463 -14.17 -21.46 1.36
N GLN A 464 -13.67 -20.31 1.80
CA GLN A 464 -14.02 -19.02 1.23
C GLN A 464 -13.08 -18.61 0.09
N SER A 465 -11.80 -18.95 0.22
CA SER A 465 -10.74 -18.68 -0.75
C SER A 465 -9.57 -19.64 -0.52
N VAL A 466 -8.62 -19.64 -1.46
CA VAL A 466 -7.34 -20.34 -1.34
C VAL A 466 -6.24 -19.31 -1.56
N LEU A 467 -5.39 -19.11 -0.55
CA LEU A 467 -4.18 -18.29 -0.68
C LEU A 467 -3.10 -19.13 -1.37
N ILE A 468 -2.70 -18.71 -2.57
CA ILE A 468 -1.59 -19.31 -3.29
C ILE A 468 -0.34 -18.49 -3.02
N ALA A 469 0.68 -19.10 -2.44
CA ALA A 469 1.99 -18.52 -2.30
C ALA A 469 2.97 -19.15 -3.30
N MET A 470 3.80 -18.30 -3.89
CA MET A 470 4.69 -18.64 -4.97
C MET A 470 6.12 -18.30 -4.61
N ALA A 471 7.06 -19.12 -5.08
CA ALA A 471 8.49 -18.83 -5.00
C ALA A 471 9.04 -18.42 -6.37
N PRO A 472 10.08 -17.57 -6.41
CA PRO A 472 10.84 -17.29 -7.62
C PRO A 472 11.47 -18.58 -8.16
N THR A 473 11.49 -18.73 -9.48
CA THR A 473 12.32 -19.75 -10.14
C THR A 473 13.61 -19.11 -10.64
N ALA A 474 14.72 -19.84 -10.55
CA ALA A 474 16.05 -19.39 -11.00
C ALA A 474 16.15 -19.22 -12.52
#